data_AF-A0A838KQV6-F1
#
_entry.id   AF-A0A838KQV6-F1
#
_cell.length_a   1.000
_cell.length_b   1.000
_cell.length_c   1.000
_cell.angle_alpha   90.00
_cell.angle_beta   90.00
_cell.angle_gamma   90.00
#
_symmetry.space_group_name_H-M   'P 1'
#
loop_
_entity.id
_entity.type
_entity.pdbx_description
1 polymer ?
#
loop_
_entity_poly.entity_id
_entity_poly.type
_entity_poly.pdbx_seq_one_letter_code
_entity_poly.pdbx_strand_id
1 'polypeptide(L)'
;MVREYVGTGPFAEIVAHSDRTRRELAEAEKARQRRDLERLEALAAPVEELSEAAEVLVRAYLVAAGYHRHKGEYRRARSETGSARASRGDEIPAGRA
;
A
#
# COMPACT_ATOMS: atom_id res chain seq x y z
N MET A 1 -14.93 16.30 -27.95
CA MET A 1 -16.02 16.74 -28.87
C MET A 1 -17.00 15.59 -29.02
N VAL A 2 -18.27 15.81 -28.66
CA VAL A 2 -19.35 14.83 -28.87
C VAL A 2 -19.99 15.15 -30.23
N ARG A 3 -20.03 14.18 -31.15
CA ARG A 3 -20.79 14.32 -32.41
C ARG A 3 -22.23 13.90 -32.14
N GLU A 4 -23.15 14.85 -32.20
CA GLU A 4 -24.59 14.62 -32.09
C GLU A 4 -25.17 14.41 -33.49
N TYR A 5 -25.79 13.24 -33.71
CA TYR A 5 -26.42 12.90 -34.98
C TYR A 5 -27.85 13.45 -34.99
N VAL A 6 -28.08 14.56 -35.69
CA VAL A 6 -29.40 15.19 -35.83
C VAL A 6 -30.12 14.56 -37.02
N GLY A 7 -30.63 13.35 -36.82
CA GLY A 7 -31.51 12.68 -37.78
C GLY A 7 -32.72 12.13 -37.03
N THR A 8 -33.93 12.47 -37.44
CA THR A 8 -35.16 11.87 -36.91
C THR A 8 -35.50 10.66 -37.78
N GLY A 9 -35.41 9.45 -37.24
CA GLY A 9 -35.76 8.21 -37.94
C GLY A 9 -35.23 6.94 -37.28
N PRO A 10 -35.68 5.75 -37.70
CA PRO A 10 -35.37 4.47 -37.03
C PRO A 10 -33.87 4.19 -36.82
N PHE A 11 -33.02 4.65 -37.76
CA PHE A 11 -31.57 4.50 -37.63
C PHE A 11 -30.98 5.34 -36.49
N ALA A 12 -31.48 6.55 -36.29
CA ALA A 12 -31.02 7.41 -35.20
C ALA A 12 -31.45 6.88 -33.83
N GLU A 13 -32.63 6.25 -33.74
CA GLU A 13 -33.08 5.56 -32.53
C GLU A 13 -32.18 4.38 -32.16
N ILE A 14 -31.77 3.58 -33.16
CA ILE A 14 -30.84 2.46 -32.97
C ILE A 14 -29.47 2.97 -32.47
N VAL A 15 -28.95 4.05 -33.06
CA VAL A 15 -27.69 4.66 -32.63
C VAL A 15 -27.80 5.23 -31.22
N ALA A 16 -28.88 5.95 -30.90
CA ALA A 16 -29.11 6.51 -29.58
C ALA A 16 -29.28 5.42 -28.50
N HIS A 17 -29.93 4.31 -28.83
CA HIS A 17 -30.02 3.15 -27.95
C HIS A 17 -28.64 2.53 -27.71
N SER A 18 -27.85 2.33 -28.77
CA SER A 18 -26.50 1.78 -28.69
C SER A 18 -25.57 2.65 -27.83
N ASP A 19 -25.68 3.98 -27.94
CA ASP A 19 -24.93 4.92 -27.11
C ASP A 19 -25.34 4.87 -25.64
N ARG A 20 -26.64 4.73 -25.34
CA ARG A 20 -27.12 4.53 -23.96
C ARG A 20 -26.55 3.25 -23.36
N THR A 21 -26.67 2.13 -24.07
CA THR A 21 -26.13 0.84 -23.65
C THR A 21 -24.62 0.90 -23.42
N ARG A 22 -23.87 1.57 -24.30
CA ARG A 22 -22.42 1.75 -24.13
C ARG A 22 -22.08 2.56 -22.87
N ARG A 23 -22.84 3.61 -22.58
CA ARG A 23 -22.64 4.42 -21.36
C ARG A 23 -22.96 3.61 -20.11
N GLU A 24 -24.07 2.87 -20.11
CA GLU A 24 -24.46 2.00 -18.99
C GLU A 24 -23.39 0.94 -18.69
N LEU A 25 -22.86 0.29 -19.72
CA LEU A 25 -21.76 -0.68 -19.58
C LEU A 25 -20.49 -0.03 -19.03
N ALA A 26 -20.13 1.15 -19.52
CA ALA A 26 -18.95 1.87 -19.04
C ALA A 26 -19.08 2.28 -17.56
N GLU A 27 -20.26 2.74 -17.13
CA GLU A 27 -20.51 3.09 -15.73
C GLU A 27 -20.54 1.85 -14.82
N ALA A 28 -21.11 0.73 -15.29
CA ALA A 28 -21.08 -0.54 -14.56
C ALA A 28 -19.64 -1.06 -14.36
N GLU A 29 -18.81 -0.98 -15.39
CA GLU A 29 -17.41 -1.40 -15.32
C GLU A 29 -16.61 -0.51 -14.36
N LYS A 30 -16.77 0.81 -14.43
CA LYS A 30 -16.14 1.73 -13.46
C LYS A 30 -16.59 1.44 -12.03
N ALA A 31 -17.87 1.17 -11.81
CA ALA A 31 -18.40 0.85 -10.48
C ALA A 31 -17.79 -0.45 -9.95
N ARG A 32 -17.60 -1.47 -10.81
CA ARG A 32 -16.92 -2.70 -10.45
C ARG A 32 -15.45 -2.46 -10.10
N GLN A 33 -14.71 -1.74 -10.95
CA GLN A 33 -13.31 -1.42 -10.70
C GLN A 33 -13.11 -0.66 -9.39
N ARG A 34 -14.02 0.28 -9.07
CA ARG A 34 -13.97 1.00 -7.80
C ARG A 34 -14.14 0.06 -6.61
N ARG A 35 -15.13 -0.84 -6.65
CA ARG A 35 -15.35 -1.84 -5.58
C ARG A 35 -14.15 -2.76 -5.41
N ASP A 36 -13.54 -3.17 -6.52
CA ASP A 36 -12.35 -4.02 -6.50
C ASP A 36 -11.15 -3.29 -5.88
N LEU A 37 -10.95 -2.01 -6.22
CA LEU A 37 -9.93 -1.16 -5.60
C LEU A 37 -10.17 -0.95 -4.11
N GLU A 38 -11.39 -0.57 -3.70
CA GLU A 38 -11.76 -0.40 -2.30
C GLU A 38 -11.50 -1.68 -1.49
N ARG A 39 -11.80 -2.85 -2.08
CA ARG A 39 -11.50 -4.15 -1.46
C ARG A 39 -10.00 -4.39 -1.33
N LEU A 40 -9.21 -4.08 -2.37
CA LEU A 40 -7.76 -4.26 -2.34
C LEU A 40 -7.10 -3.32 -1.33
N GLU A 41 -7.54 -2.07 -1.26
CA GLU A 41 -7.08 -1.08 -0.27
C GLU A 41 -7.39 -1.55 1.16
N ALA A 42 -8.60 -2.06 1.41
CA ALA A 42 -8.96 -2.60 2.71
C ALA A 42 -8.11 -3.82 3.13
N LEU A 43 -7.67 -4.63 2.16
CA LEU A 43 -6.77 -5.75 2.41
C LEU A 43 -5.31 -5.31 2.62
N ALA A 44 -4.88 -4.24 1.95
CA ALA A 44 -3.52 -3.72 2.02
C ALA A 44 -3.26 -2.91 3.30
N ALA A 45 -4.25 -2.14 3.75
CA ALA A 45 -4.15 -1.27 4.94
C ALA A 45 -3.53 -1.96 6.18
N PRO A 46 -3.99 -3.14 6.64
CA PRO A 46 -3.39 -3.78 7.82
C PRO A 46 -1.93 -4.24 7.60
N VAL A 47 -1.56 -4.56 6.36
CA VAL A 47 -0.17 -4.94 6.02
C VAL A 47 0.73 -3.72 6.04
N GLU A 48 0.24 -2.57 5.59
CA GLU A 48 0.94 -1.30 5.65
C GLU A 48 1.16 -0.87 7.10
N GLU A 49 0.12 -0.90 7.93
CA GLU A 49 0.22 -0.64 9.38
C GLU A 49 1.25 -1.55 10.07
N LEU A 50 1.22 -2.85 9.75
CA LEU A 50 2.20 -3.81 10.29
C LEU A 50 3.62 -3.48 9.83
N SER A 51 3.78 -3.10 8.56
CA SER A 51 5.09 -2.76 7.98
C SER A 51 5.68 -1.52 8.64
N GLU A 52 4.87 -0.50 8.88
CA GLU A 52 5.27 0.70 9.62
C GLU A 52 5.68 0.37 11.06
N ALA A 53 4.87 -0.44 11.75
CA ALA A 53 5.18 -0.88 13.11
C ALA A 53 6.50 -1.68 13.16
N ALA A 54 6.72 -2.57 12.19
CA ALA A 54 7.95 -3.33 12.07
C ALA A 54 9.16 -2.43 11.82
N GLU A 55 9.04 -1.41 10.96
CA GLU A 55 10.11 -0.45 10.70
C GLU A 55 10.51 0.31 11.98
N VAL A 56 9.53 0.76 12.76
CA VAL A 56 9.77 1.43 14.05
C VAL A 56 10.52 0.52 15.01
N LEU A 57 10.10 -0.74 15.15
CA LEU A 57 10.74 -1.71 16.04
C LEU A 57 12.18 -2.00 15.60
N VAL A 58 12.41 -2.24 14.31
CA VAL A 58 13.75 -2.48 13.75
C VAL A 58 14.65 -1.27 13.98
N ARG A 59 14.15 -0.06 13.74
CA ARG A 59 14.90 1.18 13.96
C ARG A 59 15.25 1.37 15.44
N ALA A 60 14.30 1.14 16.35
CA ALA A 60 14.55 1.21 17.78
C ALA A 60 15.63 0.22 18.22
N TYR A 61 15.56 -1.03 17.73
CA TYR A 61 16.56 -2.05 18.00
C TYR A 61 17.96 -1.65 17.48
N LEU A 62 18.05 -1.18 16.22
CA LEU A 62 19.32 -0.77 15.63
C LEU A 62 19.97 0.39 16.40
N VAL A 63 19.17 1.38 16.81
CA VAL A 63 19.65 2.50 17.64
C VAL A 63 20.13 1.99 19.00
N ALA A 64 19.36 1.13 19.67
CA ALA A 64 19.75 0.53 20.95
C ALA A 64 21.04 -0.31 20.82
N ALA A 65 21.23 -0.98 19.69
CA ALA A 65 22.44 -1.73 19.39
C ALA A 65 23.67 -0.84 19.08
N GLY A 66 23.49 0.48 18.91
CA GLY A 66 24.55 1.45 18.65
C GLY A 66 24.80 1.72 17.16
N TYR A 67 23.83 1.38 16.31
CA TYR A 67 23.84 1.73 14.90
C TYR A 67 23.19 3.10 14.70
N HIS A 68 23.66 3.82 13.71
CA HIS A 68 23.08 5.09 13.26
C HIS A 68 22.96 5.08 11.73
N ARG A 69 22.05 5.89 11.19
CA ARG A 69 21.84 5.99 9.75
C ARG A 69 22.84 6.97 9.14
N HIS A 70 23.61 6.54 8.15
CA HIS A 70 24.54 7.34 7.37
C HIS A 70 24.32 7.08 5.87
N LYS A 71 23.91 8.13 5.13
CA LYS A 71 23.60 8.05 3.68
C LYS A 71 22.64 6.91 3.31
N GLY A 72 21.60 6.71 4.14
CA GLY A 72 20.59 5.68 3.90
C GLY A 72 20.89 4.32 4.51
N GLU A 73 22.14 4.03 4.86
CA GLU A 73 22.56 2.74 5.44
C GLU A 73 22.73 2.84 6.96
N TYR A 74 22.48 1.76 7.69
CA TYR A 74 22.84 1.68 9.11
C TYR A 74 24.31 1.29 9.27
N ARG A 75 25.07 2.11 10.00
CA ARG A 75 26.47 1.85 10.35
C ARG A 75 26.65 1.87 11.85
N ARG A 76 27.49 0.96 12.34
CA ARG A 76 27.91 0.96 13.74
C ARG A 76 29.12 1.88 13.88
N ALA A 77 29.08 2.79 14.85
CA ALA A 77 30.27 3.55 15.19
C ALA A 77 31.35 2.56 15.66
N ARG A 78 32.58 2.71 15.19
CA ARG A 78 33.71 1.97 15.77
C ARG A 78 33.91 2.55 17.16
N SER A 79 33.51 1.81 18.19
CA SER A 79 33.86 2.14 19.56
C SER A 79 35.37 2.13 19.67
N GLU A 80 35.97 3.29 19.99
CA GLU A 80 37.21 3.26 20.76
C GLU A 80 36.91 2.49 22.04
N THR A 81 37.65 1.41 22.22
CA THR A 81 37.82 0.67 23.48
C THR A 81 36.67 -0.25 23.90
N GLY A 82 36.96 -1.55 23.88
CA GLY A 82 36.17 -2.54 24.59
C GLY A 82 36.14 -2.23 26.08
N SER A 83 34.95 -1.97 26.62
CA SER A 83 34.62 -2.15 28.03
C SER A 83 33.10 -1.97 28.17
N ALA A 84 32.45 -2.86 28.91
CA ALA A 84 31.07 -2.74 29.40
C ALA A 84 29.87 -3.13 28.50
N ARG A 85 29.93 -4.24 27.74
CA ARG A 85 28.71 -4.87 27.18
C ARG A 85 28.59 -6.39 27.36
N ALA A 86 29.09 -6.89 28.49
CA ALA A 86 28.97 -8.30 28.88
C ALA A 86 27.81 -8.58 29.87
N SER A 87 26.83 -7.68 30.06
CA SER A 87 25.80 -7.88 31.10
C SER A 87 24.43 -7.28 30.75
N ARG A 88 23.72 -7.95 29.83
CA ARG A 88 22.24 -7.96 29.61
C ARG A 88 22.05 -8.59 28.24
N GLY A 89 21.88 -9.91 28.11
CA GLY A 89 20.72 -10.63 28.61
C GLY A 89 19.83 -10.93 27.41
N ASP A 90 20.33 -11.79 26.50
CA ASP A 90 19.53 -12.37 25.42
C ASP A 90 18.63 -13.45 26.02
N GLU A 91 17.45 -13.07 26.49
CA GLU A 91 16.32 -13.97 26.66
C GLU A 91 15.19 -13.46 25.76
N ILE A 92 15.06 -14.06 24.58
CA ILE A 92 13.83 -14.02 23.81
C ILE A 92 12.91 -15.05 24.48
N PRO A 93 11.78 -14.68 25.13
CA PRO A 93 10.88 -15.67 25.66
C PRO A 93 10.23 -16.40 24.48
N ALA A 94 10.57 -17.68 24.32
CA ALA A 94 9.86 -18.58 23.43
C ALA A 94 8.38 -18.59 23.84
N GLY A 95 7.52 -18.29 22.88
CA GLY A 95 6.07 -18.24 23.06
C GLY A 95 5.52 -19.51 23.68
N ARG A 96 4.59 -19.36 24.62
CA ARG A 96 3.72 -20.44 25.07
C ARG A 96 2.68 -20.73 23.99
N ALA A 97 2.62 -22.01 23.59
CA ALA A 97 1.47 -22.63 22.96
C ALA A 97 0.33 -22.83 23.96
#